data_AF-A0A959KPA4-F1
#
_entry.id   AF-A0A959KPA4-F1
#
_cell.length_a   1.000
_cell.length_b   1.000
_cell.length_c   1.000
_cell.angle_alpha   90.00
_cell.angle_beta   90.00
_cell.angle_gamma   90.00
#
_symmetry.space_group_name_H-M   'P 1'
#
loop_
_entity.id
_entity.type
_entity.pdbx_description
1 polymer ?
#
loop_
_entity_poly.entity_id
_entity_poly.type
_entity_poly.pdbx_seq_one_letter_code
_entity_poly.pdbx_strand_id
1 'polypeptide(L)' 'RDEIKRIGLDGIYVTSIYRNSAIEGTQMDPGFIITRVNGQRVNSVEEVVSELYDARGEVTLDGIYEKFEGEYAYVFYK' A
#
# COMPACT_ATOMS: atom_id res chain seq x y z
N ARG A 1 10.31 15.93 -4.58
CA ARG A 1 9.93 16.39 -3.21
C ARG A 1 9.23 15.18 -2.63
N ASP A 2 10.01 14.20 -2.22
CA ASP A 2 9.51 12.85 -1.98
C ASP A 2 9.73 12.61 -0.50
N GLU A 3 8.68 12.91 0.27
CA GLU A 3 8.69 12.84 1.72
C GLU A 3 8.59 11.36 2.12
N ILE A 4 9.67 10.61 1.90
CA ILE A 4 9.87 9.27 2.47
C ILE A 4 10.18 9.50 3.95
N LYS A 5 9.14 9.68 4.75
CA LYS A 5 9.26 9.64 6.20
C LYS A 5 9.60 8.20 6.57
N ARG A 6 10.91 7.98 6.81
CA ARG A 6 11.45 6.86 7.58
C ARG A 6 10.78 6.87 8.95
N ILE A 7 9.66 6.17 9.06
CA ILE A 7 9.16 5.69 10.33
C ILE A 7 9.71 4.28 10.44
N GLY A 8 10.22 3.89 11.62
CA GLY A 8 10.90 2.61 11.87
C GLY A 8 10.03 1.36 11.77
N LEU A 9 9.05 1.38 10.88
CA LEU A 9 8.19 0.28 10.47
C LEU A 9 8.61 -0.09 9.06
N ASP A 10 8.96 -1.36 8.84
CA ASP A 10 9.32 -1.88 7.51
C ASP A 10 8.09 -1.83 6.59
N GLY A 11 7.94 -0.75 5.82
CA GLY A 11 6.81 -0.54 4.91
C GLY A 11 6.70 0.88 4.34
N ILE A 12 5.73 1.08 3.45
CA ILE A 12 5.50 2.33 2.71
C ILE A 12 4.24 3.03 3.21
N TYR A 13 4.41 4.24 3.73
CA TYR A 13 3.32 5.06 4.26
C TYR A 13 2.50 5.73 3.16
N VAL A 14 1.20 5.49 3.14
CA VAL A 14 0.24 6.08 2.20
C VAL A 14 -0.17 7.47 2.71
N THR A 15 0.33 8.52 2.06
CA THR A 15 0.03 9.91 2.42
C THR A 15 -1.27 10.44 1.82
N SER A 16 -1.69 9.89 0.68
CA SER A 16 -2.89 10.32 -0.03
C SER A 16 -3.38 9.23 -0.98
N ILE A 17 -4.68 9.23 -1.24
CA ILE A 17 -5.33 8.36 -2.23
C ILE A 17 -6.01 9.27 -3.24
N TYR A 18 -5.70 9.07 -4.52
CA TYR A 18 -6.26 9.87 -5.59
C TYR A 18 -7.70 9.44 -5.89
N ARG A 19 -8.56 10.43 -6.15
CA ARG A 19 -9.93 10.19 -6.62
C ARG A 19 -9.93 9.49 -7.97
N ASN A 20 -10.89 8.59 -8.17
CA ASN A 20 -11.02 7.70 -9.33
C ASN A 20 -9.85 6.72 -9.51
N SER A 21 -9.03 6.49 -8.48
CA SER A 21 -8.05 5.41 -8.49
C SER A 21 -8.72 4.08 -8.10
N ALA A 22 -8.14 2.95 -8.50
CA ALA A 22 -8.62 1.64 -8.08
C ALA A 22 -8.62 1.46 -6.55
N ILE A 23 -7.72 2.17 -5.86
CA ILE A 23 -7.57 2.15 -4.40
C ILE A 23 -8.71 2.93 -3.70
N GLU A 24 -9.28 3.97 -4.32
CA GLU A 24 -10.42 4.69 -3.72
C GLU A 24 -11.61 3.75 -3.45
N GLY A 25 -11.82 2.76 -4.33
CA GLY A 25 -12.89 1.76 -4.18
C GLY A 25 -12.68 0.75 -3.05
N THR A 26 -11.46 0.63 -2.51
CA THR A 26 -11.16 -0.33 -1.44
C THR A 26 -11.46 0.20 -0.03
N GLN A 27 -11.85 1.47 0.08
CA GLN A 27 -12.02 2.16 1.36
C GLN A 27 -10.74 2.17 2.21
N MET A 28 -9.56 2.09 1.57
CA MET A 28 -8.30 2.41 2.23
C MET A 28 -8.29 3.89 2.61
N ASP A 29 -7.73 4.21 3.77
CA ASP A 29 -7.55 5.57 4.23
C ASP A 29 -6.06 5.97 4.24
N PRO A 30 -5.74 7.27 4.04
CA PRO A 30 -4.39 7.78 4.30
C PRO A 30 -3.95 7.45 5.73
N GLY A 31 -2.67 7.08 5.88
CA GLY A 31 -2.13 6.54 7.13
C GLY A 31 -1.93 5.03 7.13
N PHE A 32 -2.34 4.35 6.07
CA PHE A 32 -2.01 2.95 5.85
C PHE A 32 -0.51 2.77 5.55
N ILE A 33 0.09 1.71 6.08
CA ILE A 33 1.48 1.33 5.83
C ILE A 33 1.47 0.01 5.07
N ILE A 34 1.81 0.07 3.78
CA ILE A 34 1.91 -1.10 2.91
C ILE A 34 3.17 -1.87 3.27
N THR A 35 3.02 -3.15 3.59
CA THR A 35 4.14 -4.05 3.90
C THR A 35 4.31 -5.15 2.83
N ARG A 36 3.25 -5.47 2.08
CA ARG A 36 3.29 -6.42 0.97
C ARG A 36 2.37 -6.01 -0.18
N VAL A 37 2.76 -6.41 -1.40
CA VAL A 37 1.94 -6.37 -2.60
C VAL A 37 1.83 -7.79 -3.15
N ASN A 38 0.63 -8.32 -3.33
CA ASN A 38 0.39 -9.70 -3.78
C ASN A 38 1.16 -10.75 -2.97
N GLY A 39 1.27 -10.52 -1.66
CA GLY A 39 2.05 -11.38 -0.77
C GLY A 39 3.57 -11.27 -0.97
N GLN A 40 4.10 -10.37 -1.78
CA GLN A 40 5.54 -10.06 -1.85
C GLN A 40 5.87 -8.90 -0.91
N ARG A 41 6.90 -9.06 -0.07
CA ARG A 41 7.35 -8.00 0.84
C ARG A 41 7.93 -6.84 0.03
N VAL A 42 7.55 -5.63 0.38
CA VAL A 42 8.03 -4.39 -0.26
C VAL A 42 8.65 -3.47 0.79
N ASN A 43 9.79 -2.87 0.47
CA ASN A 43 10.51 -1.96 1.38
C ASN A 43 10.82 -0.59 0.74
N SER A 44 10.47 -0.41 -0.54
CA SER A 44 10.66 0.85 -1.28
C SER A 44 9.42 1.20 -2.10
N VAL A 45 9.30 2.48 -2.44
CA VAL A 45 8.23 2.96 -3.33
C VAL A 45 8.40 2.35 -4.71
N GLU A 46 9.64 2.21 -5.16
CA GLU A 46 10.00 1.61 -6.44
C GLU A 46 9.55 0.15 -6.53
N GLU A 47 9.72 -0.65 -5.47
CA GLU A 47 9.20 -2.02 -5.40
C GLU A 47 7.68 -2.05 -5.48
N VAL A 48 6.98 -1.21 -4.70
CA VAL A 48 5.51 -1.12 -4.77
C VAL A 48 5.06 -0.78 -6.19
N VAL A 49 5.67 0.22 -6.82
CA VAL A 49 5.32 0.64 -8.18
C VAL A 49 5.61 -0.47 -9.18
N SER A 50 6.73 -1.18 -9.06
CA SER A 50 7.08 -2.30 -9.93
C SER A 50 6.08 -3.45 -9.82
N GLU A 51 5.77 -3.88 -8.59
CA GLU A 51 4.80 -4.95 -8.34
C GLU A 51 3.40 -4.57 -8.84
N LEU A 52 2.98 -3.32 -8.60
CA LEU A 52 1.72 -2.81 -9.12
C LEU A 52 1.73 -2.69 -10.64
N TYR A 53 2.84 -2.35 -11.27
CA TYR A 53 2.96 -2.26 -12.73
C TYR A 53 2.80 -3.63 -13.39
N ASP A 54 3.47 -4.65 -12.84
CA ASP A 54 3.47 -6.02 -13.36
C ASP A 54 2.19 -6.80 -13.03
N ALA A 55 1.49 -6.41 -11.96
CA ALA A 55 0.23 -7.03 -11.57
C ALA A 55 -0.85 -6.90 -12.66
N ARG A 56 -1.64 -7.98 -12.81
CA ARG A 56 -2.78 -8.09 -13.72
C ARG A 56 -3.92 -8.80 -13.00
N GLY A 57 -5.14 -8.27 -13.10
CA GLY A 57 -6.29 -8.85 -12.41
C GLY A 57 -6.31 -8.45 -10.95
N GLU A 58 -6.49 -9.43 -10.05
CA GLU A 58 -6.59 -9.17 -8.61
C GLU A 58 -5.25 -8.72 -8.02
N VAL A 59 -5.29 -7.65 -7.23
CA VAL A 59 -4.15 -7.07 -6.52
C VAL A 59 -4.50 -6.94 -5.05
N THR A 60 -3.61 -7.45 -4.19
CA THR A 60 -3.74 -7.35 -2.72
C THR A 60 -2.64 -6.46 -2.16
N LEU A 61 -3.02 -5.49 -1.32
CA LEU A 61 -2.13 -4.67 -0.52
C LEU A 61 -2.29 -5.06 0.94
N ASP A 62 -1.27 -5.71 1.50
CA ASP A 62 -1.23 -6.05 2.92
C ASP A 62 -0.47 -4.97 3.68
N GLY A 63 -0.90 -4.70 4.90
CA GLY A 63 -0.29 -3.64 5.69
C GLY A 63 -0.93 -3.42 7.04
N ILE A 64 -0.56 -2.32 7.67
CA ILE A 64 -1.01 -1.97 9.03
C ILE A 64 -1.41 -0.50 9.09
N TYR A 65 -2.13 -0.14 10.14
CA TYR A 65 -2.27 1.25 10.57
C TYR A 65 -1.59 1.41 11.93
N GLU A 66 -0.74 2.41 12.10
CA GLU A 66 0.06 2.58 13.34
C GLU A 66 -0.77 2.63 14.63
N LYS A 67 -2.03 3.09 14.51
CA LYS A 67 -2.94 3.29 15.63
C LYS A 67 -3.81 2.06 15.95
N PHE A 68 -3.76 1.04 15.12
CA PHE A 68 -4.63 -0.13 15.23
C PHE A 68 -3.78 -1.40 15.25
N GLU A 69 -4.14 -2.34 16.12
CA GLU A 69 -3.53 -3.66 16.12
C GLU A 69 -4.05 -4.50 14.96
N GLY A 70 -3.17 -5.34 14.41
CA GLY A 70 -3.50 -6.29 13.34
C GLY A 70 -3.04 -5.86 11.95
N GLU A 71 -3.03 -6.83 11.05
CA GLU A 71 -2.78 -6.64 9.62
C GLU A 71 -4.11 -6.51 8.87
N TYR A 72 -4.13 -5.61 7.90
CA TYR A 72 -5.26 -5.36 7.01
C TYR A 72 -4.85 -5.65 5.58
N ALA A 73 -5.77 -6.22 4.81
CA ALA A 73 -5.58 -6.51 3.40
C ALA A 73 -6.64 -5.77 2.58
N TYR A 74 -6.19 -5.01 1.59
CA TYR A 74 -7.06 -4.33 0.64
C TYR A 74 -6.92 -4.98 -0.74
N VAL A 75 -8.05 -5.36 -1.33
CA VAL A 75 -8.07 -6.02 -2.63
C VAL A 75 -8.74 -5.11 -3.66
N PHE A 76 -8.12 -4.97 -4.82
CA PHE A 76 -8.71 -4.31 -5.98
C PHE A 76 -8.33 -5.04 -7.27
N TYR A 77 -8.99 -4.67 -8.37
CA TYR A 77 -8.70 -5.22 -9.69
C TYR A 77 -8.02 -4.18 -10.58
N LYS A 78 -7.01 -4.62 -11.33
CA LYS A 78 -6.26 -3.82 -12.31
C LYS A 78 -6.37 -4.42 -13.70
#